data_AF-A0A2D0ITA0-F1
#
_entry.id   AF-A0A2D0ITA0-F1
#
_cell.length_a   1.000
_cell.length_b   1.000
_cell.length_c   1.000
_cell.angle_alpha   90.00
_cell.angle_beta   90.00
_cell.angle_gamma   90.00
#
_symmetry.space_group_name_H-M   'P 1'
#
loop_
_entity.id
_entity.type
_entity.pdbx_description
1 polymer ?
#
loop_
_entity_poly.entity_id
_entity_poly.type
_entity_poly.pdbx_seq_one_letter_code
_entity_poly.pdbx_strand_id
1 'polypeptide(L)'
;MKNEYYWWDLEESTFKGVLYDSINMYFLHDHPYTNWDEFSKADHHMAYAQLTYIRFNALEQQFVDLRVIPQMLGVQSLPLKSTVKDINRYEWMKSIVDLALFRFSSLRDIAFHFVNEVLELNLPDHKLNIKQLNKEIKEDYPEILNTLRILDAAGTPLRLNRNERAHKGFCNLHTEDDEMFKNMSWVEQRGQEITGYDLISIYEESQNKIYTIVVNEVQNALDSCIELVDLLYIHYRDKHDELSVNSRSGVSYHFHNYHRKNFNN
;
A
#
# COMPACT_ATOMS: atom_id res chain seq x y z
N MET A 1 18.47 -15.97 -6.67
CA MET A 1 17.19 -15.26 -6.38
C MET A 1 16.02 -16.13 -6.81
N LYS A 2 14.91 -16.06 -6.08
CA LYS A 2 13.64 -16.65 -6.54
C LYS A 2 13.14 -15.82 -7.73
N ASN A 3 12.77 -16.48 -8.82
CA ASN A 3 12.24 -15.83 -10.02
C ASN A 3 10.71 -15.62 -9.94
N GLU A 4 10.19 -15.39 -8.73
CA GLU A 4 8.76 -15.27 -8.49
C GLU A 4 8.29 -13.87 -8.88
N TYR A 5 7.34 -13.79 -9.80
CA TYR A 5 6.59 -12.56 -10.02
C TYR A 5 5.47 -12.49 -8.98
N TYR A 6 5.45 -11.42 -8.18
CA TYR A 6 4.41 -11.22 -7.18
C TYR A 6 3.20 -10.50 -7.78
N TRP A 7 2.05 -11.13 -7.66
CA TRP A 7 0.76 -10.55 -8.01
C TRP A 7 0.10 -9.98 -6.75
N TRP A 8 0.62 -8.86 -6.25
CA TRP A 8 0.10 -8.20 -5.04
C TRP A 8 -1.00 -7.20 -5.37
N ASP A 9 -2.25 -7.54 -5.09
CA ASP A 9 -3.44 -6.69 -5.19
C ASP A 9 -4.54 -7.20 -4.27
N LEU A 10 -5.71 -6.54 -4.30
CA LEU A 10 -6.83 -6.83 -3.41
C LEU A 10 -7.90 -7.70 -4.09
N GLU A 11 -7.54 -8.52 -5.09
CA GLU A 11 -8.49 -9.38 -5.82
C GLU A 11 -9.20 -10.40 -4.91
N GLU A 12 -8.56 -10.85 -3.84
CA GLU A 12 -9.15 -11.81 -2.89
C GLU A 12 -10.19 -11.18 -1.95
N SER A 13 -10.31 -9.86 -1.94
CA SER A 13 -11.24 -9.14 -1.06
C SER A 13 -12.70 -9.28 -1.53
N THR A 14 -13.57 -9.64 -0.59
CA THR A 14 -15.02 -9.61 -0.82
C THR A 14 -15.55 -8.17 -0.99
N PHE A 15 -14.94 -7.21 -0.30
CA PHE A 15 -15.24 -5.78 -0.44
C PHE A 15 -15.15 -5.31 -1.89
N LYS A 16 -14.09 -5.72 -2.59
CA LYS A 16 -13.83 -5.32 -3.99
C LYS A 16 -15.00 -5.68 -4.90
N GLY A 17 -15.50 -6.90 -4.83
CA GLY A 17 -16.62 -7.35 -5.66
C GLY A 17 -17.88 -6.49 -5.47
N VAL A 18 -18.20 -6.15 -4.22
CA VAL A 18 -19.40 -5.36 -3.87
C VAL A 18 -19.24 -3.90 -4.27
N LEU A 19 -18.06 -3.32 -4.02
CA LEU A 19 -17.76 -1.95 -4.44
C LEU A 19 -17.87 -1.80 -5.96
N TYR A 20 -17.35 -2.77 -6.72
CA TYR A 20 -17.41 -2.77 -8.17
C TYR A 20 -18.85 -2.93 -8.69
N ASP A 21 -19.67 -3.80 -8.09
CA ASP A 21 -21.10 -3.89 -8.43
C ASP A 21 -21.83 -2.56 -8.17
N SER A 22 -21.51 -1.91 -7.06
CA SER A 22 -22.11 -0.62 -6.68
C SER A 22 -21.73 0.50 -7.66
N ILE A 23 -20.44 0.63 -7.98
CA ILE A 23 -19.93 1.72 -8.83
C ILE A 23 -20.16 1.49 -10.32
N ASN A 24 -20.40 0.26 -10.76
CA ASN A 24 -20.69 -0.02 -12.18
C ASN A 24 -21.93 0.73 -12.67
N MET A 25 -22.93 0.95 -11.82
CA MET A 25 -24.07 1.79 -12.16
C MET A 25 -23.65 3.23 -12.49
N TYR A 26 -22.57 3.73 -11.88
CA TYR A 26 -22.03 5.03 -12.23
C TYR A 26 -21.34 5.00 -13.60
N PHE A 27 -20.51 4.01 -13.87
CA PHE A 27 -19.77 3.98 -15.14
C PHE A 27 -20.61 3.64 -16.37
N LEU A 28 -21.72 2.93 -16.21
CA LEU A 28 -22.52 2.40 -17.32
C LEU A 28 -23.72 3.27 -17.71
N HIS A 29 -24.04 4.32 -16.95
CA HIS A 29 -25.20 5.17 -17.19
C HIS A 29 -24.81 6.60 -17.59
N ASP A 30 -25.59 7.18 -18.50
CA ASP A 30 -25.52 8.61 -18.79
C ASP A 30 -26.14 9.39 -17.62
N HIS A 31 -25.29 10.12 -16.90
CA HIS A 31 -25.72 10.94 -15.77
C HIS A 31 -26.15 12.33 -16.25
N PRO A 32 -27.37 12.78 -15.94
CA PRO A 32 -27.86 14.10 -16.37
C PRO A 32 -27.29 15.26 -15.55
N TYR A 33 -26.42 14.99 -14.58
CA TYR A 33 -25.92 15.96 -13.61
C TYR A 33 -24.89 16.90 -14.22
N THR A 34 -24.99 18.19 -13.89
CA THR A 34 -24.07 19.22 -14.38
C THR A 34 -22.82 19.38 -13.52
N ASN A 35 -22.89 18.99 -12.26
CA ASN A 35 -21.81 19.13 -11.28
C ASN A 35 -21.95 18.14 -10.11
N TRP A 36 -20.92 18.07 -9.27
CA TRP A 36 -20.85 17.14 -8.13
C TRP A 36 -21.95 17.38 -7.08
N ASP A 37 -22.30 18.63 -6.78
CA ASP A 37 -23.30 18.95 -5.76
C ASP A 37 -24.71 18.49 -6.18
N GLU A 38 -25.03 18.60 -7.46
CA GLU A 38 -26.26 18.06 -8.02
C GLU A 38 -26.30 16.52 -7.96
N PHE A 39 -25.20 15.88 -8.39
CA PHE A 39 -25.06 14.43 -8.37
C PHE A 39 -25.17 13.86 -6.95
N SER A 40 -24.40 14.42 -6.01
CA SER A 40 -24.35 13.92 -4.64
C SER A 40 -25.70 14.03 -3.95
N LYS A 41 -26.49 15.08 -4.24
CA LYS A 41 -27.84 15.25 -3.70
C LYS A 41 -28.88 14.33 -4.31
N ALA A 42 -28.74 14.00 -5.59
CA ALA A 42 -29.70 13.16 -6.30
C ALA A 42 -29.46 11.66 -6.03
N ASP A 43 -28.18 11.24 -6.04
CA ASP A 43 -27.76 9.85 -5.89
C ASP A 43 -26.66 9.72 -4.83
N HIS A 44 -27.00 10.05 -3.58
CA HIS A 44 -26.06 10.03 -2.44
C HIS A 44 -25.28 8.71 -2.31
N HIS A 45 -25.94 7.57 -2.50
CA HIS A 45 -25.28 6.26 -2.42
C HIS A 45 -24.23 6.05 -3.51
N MET A 46 -24.46 6.56 -4.73
CA MET A 46 -23.48 6.49 -5.82
C MET A 46 -22.31 7.43 -5.59
N ALA A 47 -22.57 8.63 -5.05
CA ALA A 47 -21.50 9.54 -4.64
C ALA A 47 -20.62 8.91 -3.56
N TYR A 48 -21.22 8.26 -2.56
CA TYR A 48 -20.50 7.51 -1.53
C TYR A 48 -19.70 6.33 -2.11
N ALA A 49 -20.30 5.54 -3.01
CA ALA A 49 -19.61 4.47 -3.72
C ALA A 49 -18.42 5.00 -4.53
N GLN A 50 -18.55 6.16 -5.18
CA GLN A 50 -17.49 6.75 -5.99
C GLN A 50 -16.32 7.25 -5.14
N LEU A 51 -16.60 7.95 -4.04
CA LEU A 51 -15.55 8.38 -3.12
C LEU A 51 -14.82 7.18 -2.51
N THR A 52 -15.57 6.16 -2.09
CA THR A 52 -15.03 4.90 -1.58
C THR A 52 -14.17 4.19 -2.63
N TYR A 53 -14.64 4.12 -3.88
CA TYR A 53 -13.92 3.53 -5.00
C TYR A 53 -12.59 4.24 -5.26
N ILE A 54 -12.56 5.58 -5.26
CA ILE A 54 -11.33 6.35 -5.47
C ILE A 54 -10.29 6.01 -4.38
N ARG A 55 -10.72 5.91 -3.12
CA ARG A 55 -9.84 5.53 -2.01
C ARG A 55 -9.39 4.08 -2.08
N PHE A 56 -10.29 3.16 -2.38
CA PHE A 56 -9.97 1.74 -2.55
C PHE A 56 -8.97 1.52 -3.69
N ASN A 57 -9.19 2.13 -4.85
CA ASN A 57 -8.30 2.03 -5.99
C ASN A 57 -6.90 2.62 -5.68
N ALA A 58 -6.85 3.74 -4.95
CA ALA A 58 -5.58 4.30 -4.50
C ALA A 58 -4.82 3.36 -3.55
N LEU A 59 -5.55 2.64 -2.68
CA LEU A 59 -5.01 1.65 -1.75
C LEU A 59 -4.46 0.42 -2.49
N GLU A 60 -5.25 -0.15 -3.40
CA GLU A 60 -4.84 -1.26 -4.26
C GLU A 60 -3.59 -0.91 -5.08
N GLN A 61 -3.53 0.29 -5.64
CA GLN A 61 -2.37 0.76 -6.39
C GLN A 61 -1.08 0.80 -5.55
N GLN A 62 -1.16 0.98 -4.22
CA GLN A 62 0.04 0.91 -3.38
C GLN A 62 0.70 -0.47 -3.39
N PHE A 63 -0.08 -1.55 -3.46
CA PHE A 63 0.44 -2.91 -3.58
C PHE A 63 1.02 -3.18 -4.97
N VAL A 64 0.36 -2.67 -6.02
CA VAL A 64 0.88 -2.75 -7.40
C VAL A 64 2.22 -2.04 -7.50
N ASP A 65 2.34 -0.86 -6.91
CA ASP A 65 3.57 -0.05 -6.91
C ASP A 65 4.72 -0.71 -6.12
N LEU A 66 4.43 -1.59 -5.16
CA LEU A 66 5.43 -2.34 -4.41
C LEU A 66 6.06 -3.47 -5.25
N ARG A 67 5.40 -3.96 -6.30
CA ARG A 67 5.87 -5.06 -7.16
C ARG A 67 7.21 -4.74 -7.86
N VAL A 68 7.54 -3.46 -8.04
CA VAL A 68 8.81 -3.04 -8.63
C VAL A 68 10.00 -3.28 -7.71
N ILE A 69 9.80 -3.33 -6.38
CA ILE A 69 10.92 -3.46 -5.42
C ILE A 69 11.65 -4.80 -5.59
N PRO A 70 10.98 -5.97 -5.62
CA PRO A 70 11.62 -7.24 -5.96
C PRO A 70 12.30 -7.24 -7.34
N GLN A 71 11.73 -6.54 -8.32
CA GLN A 71 12.30 -6.46 -9.68
C GLN A 71 13.60 -5.65 -9.69
N MET A 72 13.65 -4.53 -8.96
CA MET A 72 14.87 -3.74 -8.80
C MET A 72 15.96 -4.53 -8.06
N LEU A 73 15.56 -5.30 -7.04
CA LEU A 73 16.46 -6.26 -6.39
C LEU A 73 16.89 -7.36 -7.35
N GLY A 74 16.17 -7.64 -8.42
CA GLY A 74 16.52 -8.65 -9.44
C GLY A 74 17.60 -8.24 -10.43
N VAL A 75 18.06 -6.98 -10.41
CA VAL A 75 19.06 -6.49 -11.37
C VAL A 75 20.42 -7.15 -11.13
N GLN A 76 20.93 -7.84 -12.16
CA GLN A 76 22.23 -8.55 -12.12
C GLN A 76 23.38 -7.69 -12.67
N SER A 77 23.09 -6.83 -13.64
CA SER A 77 24.10 -6.00 -14.32
C SER A 77 24.41 -4.72 -13.52
N LEU A 78 25.25 -4.84 -12.50
CA LEU A 78 25.77 -3.72 -11.73
C LEU A 78 27.29 -3.60 -11.90
N PRO A 79 27.84 -2.37 -11.91
CA PRO A 79 27.16 -1.07 -11.79
C PRO A 79 26.29 -0.72 -13.01
N LEU A 80 25.17 -0.01 -12.78
CA LEU A 80 24.26 0.41 -13.85
C LEU A 80 24.84 1.59 -14.61
N LYS A 81 24.91 1.46 -15.95
CA LYS A 81 25.43 2.52 -16.82
C LYS A 81 24.46 3.69 -16.94
N SER A 82 25.00 4.90 -16.88
CA SER A 82 24.23 6.15 -16.97
C SER A 82 24.98 7.20 -17.79
N THR A 83 24.25 8.12 -18.41
CA THR A 83 24.83 9.23 -19.20
C THR A 83 25.53 10.28 -18.34
N VAL A 84 25.21 10.34 -17.03
CA VAL A 84 25.78 11.31 -16.10
C VAL A 84 26.86 10.65 -15.24
N LYS A 85 26.48 9.57 -14.54
CA LYS A 85 27.37 8.82 -13.66
C LYS A 85 26.75 7.46 -13.36
N ASP A 86 27.54 6.41 -13.54
CA ASP A 86 27.13 5.04 -13.23
C ASP A 86 26.64 4.92 -11.79
N ILE A 87 25.64 4.08 -11.55
CA ILE A 87 25.10 3.79 -10.23
C ILE A 87 25.78 2.52 -9.72
N ASN A 88 26.54 2.63 -8.63
CA ASN A 88 27.18 1.46 -8.02
C ASN A 88 26.21 0.64 -7.17
N ARG A 89 26.67 -0.55 -6.73
CA ARG A 89 25.91 -1.49 -5.90
C ARG A 89 25.36 -0.86 -4.61
N TYR A 90 26.17 -0.05 -3.94
CA TYR A 90 25.76 0.67 -2.73
C TYR A 90 24.64 1.69 -3.01
N GLU A 91 24.82 2.54 -4.03
CA GLU A 91 23.81 3.54 -4.41
C GLU A 91 22.50 2.87 -4.84
N TRP A 92 22.59 1.79 -5.63
CA TRP A 92 21.44 1.03 -6.09
C TRP A 92 20.64 0.43 -4.92
N MET A 93 21.31 -0.30 -4.04
CA MET A 93 20.68 -0.97 -2.91
C MET A 93 20.07 0.02 -1.91
N LYS A 94 20.77 1.12 -1.65
CA LYS A 94 20.26 2.22 -0.83
C LYS A 94 18.99 2.84 -1.43
N SER A 95 18.98 3.10 -2.74
CA SER A 95 17.80 3.65 -3.43
C SER A 95 16.59 2.72 -3.36
N ILE A 96 16.80 1.41 -3.45
CA ILE A 96 15.73 0.41 -3.29
C ILE A 96 15.13 0.49 -1.88
N VAL A 97 15.96 0.50 -0.84
CA VAL A 97 15.48 0.57 0.56
C VAL A 97 14.73 1.88 0.81
N ASP A 98 15.27 3.01 0.34
CA ASP A 98 14.63 4.32 0.50
C ASP A 98 13.27 4.37 -0.24
N LEU A 99 13.16 3.78 -1.44
CA LEU A 99 11.89 3.67 -2.17
C LEU A 99 10.90 2.73 -1.47
N ALA A 100 11.34 1.56 -0.99
CA ALA A 100 10.48 0.63 -0.26
C ALA A 100 9.87 1.28 0.99
N LEU A 101 10.69 2.00 1.77
CA LEU A 101 10.23 2.74 2.95
C LEU A 101 9.22 3.84 2.60
N PHE A 102 9.44 4.56 1.50
CA PHE A 102 8.48 5.54 1.01
C PHE A 102 7.13 4.88 0.66
N ARG A 103 7.16 3.74 -0.04
CA ARG A 103 5.96 2.98 -0.41
C ARG A 103 5.21 2.43 0.80
N PHE A 104 5.90 1.89 1.80
CA PHE A 104 5.25 1.44 3.05
C PHE A 104 4.58 2.60 3.81
N SER A 105 5.21 3.78 3.86
CA SER A 105 4.57 4.96 4.47
C SER A 105 3.32 5.38 3.71
N SER A 106 3.37 5.38 2.38
CA SER A 106 2.24 5.72 1.52
C SER A 106 1.09 4.71 1.68
N LEU A 107 1.38 3.41 1.70
CA LEU A 107 0.40 2.35 1.95
C LEU A 107 -0.38 2.60 3.25
N ARG A 108 0.34 2.88 4.34
CA ARG A 108 -0.28 3.19 5.63
C ARG A 108 -1.19 4.41 5.54
N ASP A 109 -0.68 5.52 5.01
CA ASP A 109 -1.41 6.79 5.01
C ASP A 109 -2.69 6.68 4.16
N ILE A 110 -2.63 5.97 3.02
CA ILE A 110 -3.80 5.68 2.19
C ILE A 110 -4.80 4.75 2.89
N ALA A 111 -4.34 3.73 3.62
CA ALA A 111 -5.23 2.88 4.41
C ALA A 111 -5.99 3.68 5.48
N PHE A 112 -5.35 4.67 6.10
CA PHE A 112 -6.02 5.57 7.03
C PHE A 112 -7.10 6.41 6.34
N HIS A 113 -6.82 6.94 5.14
CA HIS A 113 -7.81 7.67 4.36
C HIS A 113 -9.00 6.79 3.96
N PHE A 114 -8.74 5.53 3.61
CA PHE A 114 -9.79 4.58 3.28
C PHE A 114 -10.73 4.33 4.46
N VAL A 115 -10.19 4.07 5.65
CA VAL A 115 -10.99 3.90 6.88
C VAL A 115 -11.77 5.17 7.22
N ASN A 116 -11.13 6.33 7.12
CA ASN A 116 -11.78 7.63 7.38
C ASN A 116 -12.97 7.89 6.44
N GLU A 117 -12.86 7.45 5.19
CA GLU A 117 -13.91 7.55 4.17
C GLU A 117 -15.07 6.58 4.46
N VAL A 118 -14.77 5.29 4.61
CA VAL A 118 -15.82 4.26 4.77
C VAL A 118 -16.59 4.42 6.08
N LEU A 119 -15.91 4.77 7.17
CA LEU A 119 -16.53 4.99 8.48
C LEU A 119 -17.04 6.44 8.67
N GLU A 120 -16.92 7.30 7.66
CA GLU A 120 -17.36 8.70 7.69
C GLU A 120 -16.85 9.48 8.93
N LEU A 121 -15.62 9.22 9.37
CA LEU A 121 -15.07 9.81 10.61
C LEU A 121 -14.82 11.32 10.49
N ASN A 122 -14.82 11.86 9.27
CA ASN A 122 -14.63 13.28 8.98
C ASN A 122 -13.37 13.88 9.60
N LEU A 123 -12.32 13.07 9.78
CA LEU A 123 -11.04 13.56 10.26
C LEU A 123 -10.35 14.33 9.14
N PRO A 124 -9.86 15.56 9.41
CA PRO A 124 -9.12 16.30 8.41
C PRO A 124 -7.74 15.68 8.21
N ASP A 125 -7.23 15.74 6.97
CA ASP A 125 -5.98 15.10 6.55
C ASP A 125 -4.80 15.34 7.50
N HIS A 126 -4.62 16.57 7.99
CA HIS A 126 -3.53 16.94 8.90
C HIS A 126 -3.61 16.29 10.30
N LYS A 127 -4.76 15.69 10.66
CA LYS A 127 -4.96 14.94 11.92
C LYS A 127 -5.01 13.45 11.70
N LEU A 128 -5.03 12.98 10.46
CA LEU A 128 -5.22 11.58 10.14
C LEU A 128 -3.93 10.78 10.40
N ASN A 129 -3.87 10.14 11.56
CA ASN A 129 -2.76 9.29 11.97
C ASN A 129 -3.26 8.21 12.94
N ILE A 130 -2.44 7.18 13.17
CA ILE A 130 -2.81 6.04 14.01
C ILE A 130 -3.21 6.41 15.44
N LYS A 131 -2.65 7.49 16.01
CA LYS A 131 -3.02 7.94 17.37
C LYS A 131 -4.42 8.53 17.40
N GLN A 132 -4.76 9.32 16.38
CA GLN A 132 -6.08 9.89 16.25
C GLN A 132 -7.11 8.81 15.94
N LEU A 133 -6.83 7.90 15.00
CA LEU A 133 -7.71 6.77 14.71
C LEU A 133 -7.92 5.89 15.96
N ASN A 134 -6.86 5.60 16.72
CA ASN A 134 -6.98 4.90 18.00
C ASN A 134 -7.91 5.62 18.99
N LYS A 135 -8.03 6.94 18.93
CA LYS A 135 -8.96 7.66 19.80
C LYS A 135 -10.41 7.51 19.32
N GLU A 136 -10.62 7.61 18.01
CA GLU A 136 -11.97 7.65 17.42
C GLU A 136 -12.60 6.26 17.27
N ILE A 137 -11.83 5.22 16.94
CA ILE A 137 -12.40 3.92 16.54
C ILE A 137 -12.12 2.77 17.52
N LYS A 138 -11.42 3.02 18.64
CA LYS A 138 -10.97 1.94 19.53
C LYS A 138 -12.10 1.22 20.25
N GLU A 139 -13.15 1.94 20.65
CA GLU A 139 -14.27 1.35 21.39
C GLU A 139 -15.22 0.61 20.45
N ASP A 140 -15.50 1.21 19.29
CA ASP A 140 -16.50 0.70 18.35
C ASP A 140 -15.92 -0.32 17.34
N TYR A 141 -14.65 -0.18 16.97
CA TYR A 141 -14.01 -0.97 15.89
C TYR A 141 -12.60 -1.47 16.26
N PRO A 142 -12.45 -2.28 17.32
CA PRO A 142 -11.15 -2.75 17.77
C PRO A 142 -10.43 -3.65 16.75
N GLU A 143 -11.15 -4.45 15.94
CA GLU A 143 -10.52 -5.29 14.91
C GLU A 143 -9.91 -4.45 13.78
N ILE A 144 -10.64 -3.42 13.30
CA ILE A 144 -10.16 -2.47 12.29
C ILE A 144 -8.92 -1.73 12.79
N LEU A 145 -8.90 -1.33 14.07
CA LEU A 145 -7.74 -0.68 14.65
C LEU A 145 -6.53 -1.63 14.73
N ASN A 146 -6.74 -2.92 14.95
CA ASN A 146 -5.66 -3.90 15.01
C ASN A 146 -5.00 -4.10 13.64
N THR A 147 -5.78 -4.26 12.57
CA THR A 147 -5.25 -4.38 11.20
C THR A 147 -4.50 -3.11 10.79
N LEU A 148 -5.03 -1.92 11.12
CA LEU A 148 -4.33 -0.65 10.89
C LEU A 148 -2.97 -0.53 11.61
N ARG A 149 -2.83 -1.12 12.80
CA ARG A 149 -1.54 -1.15 13.52
C ARG A 149 -0.52 -2.04 12.84
N ILE A 150 -0.96 -3.14 12.23
CA ILE A 150 -0.07 -4.01 11.44
C ILE A 150 0.41 -3.24 10.20
N LEU A 151 -0.48 -2.52 9.52
CA LEU A 151 -0.12 -1.65 8.39
C LEU A 151 0.82 -0.51 8.78
N ASP A 152 0.63 0.14 9.94
CA ASP A 152 1.56 1.17 10.45
C ASP A 152 2.93 0.61 10.84
N ALA A 153 2.97 -0.66 11.23
CA ALA A 153 4.20 -1.37 11.53
C ALA A 153 4.94 -1.89 10.27
N ALA A 154 4.30 -1.89 9.09
CA ALA A 154 4.91 -2.38 7.86
C ALA A 154 6.21 -1.60 7.52
N GLY A 155 7.23 -2.34 7.11
CA GLY A 155 8.56 -1.82 6.82
C GLY A 155 9.39 -1.46 8.07
N THR A 156 8.93 -1.79 9.29
CA THR A 156 9.67 -1.49 10.53
C THR A 156 11.10 -2.03 10.54
N PRO A 157 11.37 -3.28 10.08
CA PRO A 157 12.75 -3.79 10.04
C PRO A 157 13.69 -2.88 9.23
N LEU A 158 13.25 -2.40 8.07
CA LEU A 158 14.01 -1.48 7.22
C LEU A 158 14.09 -0.06 7.84
N ARG A 159 13.00 0.38 8.48
CA ARG A 159 12.88 1.72 9.07
C ARG A 159 13.81 1.89 10.26
N LEU A 160 13.96 0.87 11.11
CA LEU A 160 14.89 0.90 12.24
C LEU A 160 16.32 1.11 11.75
N ASN A 161 16.76 0.33 10.76
CA ASN A 161 18.08 0.48 10.14
C ASN A 161 18.29 1.87 9.52
N ARG A 162 17.25 2.42 8.87
CA ARG A 162 17.28 3.77 8.28
C ARG A 162 17.25 4.89 9.32
N ASN A 163 16.58 4.72 10.44
CA ASN A 163 16.58 5.70 11.53
C ASN A 163 17.93 5.70 12.25
N GLU A 164 18.57 4.54 12.42
CA GLU A 164 19.95 4.49 12.86
C GLU A 164 20.88 5.25 11.90
N ARG A 165 20.66 5.17 10.58
CA ARG A 165 21.36 6.02 9.61
C ARG A 165 21.11 7.51 9.84
N ALA A 166 19.87 7.93 10.02
CA ALA A 166 19.53 9.34 10.22
C ALA A 166 20.14 9.92 11.51
N HIS A 167 20.24 9.09 12.57
CA HIS A 167 20.73 9.53 13.87
C HIS A 167 22.23 9.31 14.10
N LYS A 168 22.81 8.25 13.52
CA LYS A 168 24.20 7.82 13.75
C LYS A 168 25.08 7.93 12.50
N GLY A 169 24.52 8.19 11.32
CA GLY A 169 25.25 8.27 10.05
C GLY A 169 25.55 6.93 9.37
N PHE A 170 25.25 5.79 10.01
CA PHE A 170 25.51 4.44 9.50
C PHE A 170 24.31 3.87 8.75
N CYS A 171 24.47 3.55 7.46
CA CYS A 171 23.52 2.68 6.80
C CYS A 171 23.79 1.24 7.27
N ASN A 172 22.75 0.45 7.46
CA ASN A 172 22.88 -1.00 7.58
C ASN A 172 22.07 -1.60 6.43
N LEU A 173 22.73 -1.79 5.31
CA LEU A 173 22.20 -2.53 4.18
C LEU A 173 22.37 -4.04 4.38
N HIS A 174 22.61 -4.53 5.60
CA HIS A 174 22.85 -5.94 5.90
C HIS A 174 24.13 -6.50 5.24
N THR A 175 25.14 -5.65 5.04
CA THR A 175 26.44 -6.02 4.45
C THR A 175 27.51 -6.35 5.50
N GLU A 176 27.16 -6.32 6.79
CA GLU A 176 28.03 -6.53 7.96
C GLU A 176 29.06 -5.42 8.20
N ASP A 177 29.67 -4.90 7.14
CA ASP A 177 30.52 -3.69 7.14
C ASP A 177 30.12 -2.75 5.99
N ASP A 178 29.12 -1.91 6.25
CA ASP A 178 28.53 -0.99 5.28
C ASP A 178 29.52 0.09 4.79
N GLU A 179 30.49 0.52 5.61
CA GLU A 179 31.48 1.51 5.18
C GLU A 179 32.52 0.88 4.25
N MET A 180 33.00 -0.33 4.55
CA MET A 180 33.85 -1.07 3.61
C MET A 180 33.10 -1.37 2.32
N PHE A 181 31.86 -1.86 2.39
CA PHE A 181 31.04 -2.17 1.23
C PHE A 181 30.81 -0.94 0.33
N LYS A 182 30.52 0.21 0.93
CA LYS A 182 30.40 1.49 0.24
C LYS A 182 31.70 1.86 -0.46
N ASN A 183 32.82 1.87 0.25
CA ASN A 183 34.13 2.21 -0.33
C ASN A 183 34.49 1.29 -1.50
N MET A 184 34.24 -0.01 -1.36
CA MET A 184 34.47 -1.00 -2.40
C MET A 184 33.59 -0.78 -3.62
N SER A 185 32.30 -0.46 -3.42
CA SER A 185 31.38 -0.10 -4.50
C SER A 185 31.83 1.14 -5.27
N TRP A 186 32.50 2.10 -4.61
CA TRP A 186 33.09 3.28 -5.26
C TRP A 186 34.35 2.95 -6.07
N VAL A 187 35.14 1.98 -5.61
CA VAL A 187 36.37 1.53 -6.28
C VAL A 187 36.03 0.70 -7.53
N GLU A 188 34.97 -0.12 -7.49
CA GLU A 188 34.42 -0.86 -8.64
C GLU A 188 34.12 0.06 -9.84
N GLN A 189 33.57 1.26 -9.60
CA GLN A 189 33.31 2.25 -10.66
C GLN A 189 34.58 2.71 -11.40
N ARG A 190 35.75 2.58 -10.77
CA ARG A 190 37.05 2.97 -11.35
C ARG A 190 37.75 1.80 -12.05
N GLY A 191 37.09 0.64 -12.16
CA GLY A 191 37.67 -0.58 -12.74
C GLY A 191 38.79 -1.18 -11.89
N GLN A 192 38.77 -0.91 -10.58
CA GLN A 192 39.76 -1.40 -9.63
C GLN A 192 39.10 -2.43 -8.70
N GLU A 193 39.89 -3.43 -8.29
CA GLU A 193 39.49 -4.45 -7.32
C GLU A 193 40.46 -4.41 -6.14
N ILE A 194 39.95 -4.61 -4.92
CA ILE A 194 40.80 -4.81 -3.74
C ILE A 194 40.89 -6.30 -3.46
N THR A 195 42.10 -6.83 -3.46
CA THR A 195 42.39 -8.22 -3.16
C THR A 195 41.84 -8.62 -1.78
N GLY A 196 41.04 -9.67 -1.72
CA GLY A 196 40.55 -10.25 -0.46
C GLY A 196 39.20 -9.75 0.04
N TYR A 197 38.48 -8.91 -0.73
CA TYR A 197 37.10 -8.52 -0.42
C TYR A 197 36.17 -8.85 -1.60
N ASP A 198 35.28 -9.81 -1.39
CA ASP A 198 34.31 -10.25 -2.41
C ASP A 198 33.06 -9.35 -2.38
N LEU A 199 33.15 -8.24 -3.12
CA LEU A 199 32.07 -7.27 -3.24
C LEU A 199 30.78 -7.88 -3.81
N ILE A 200 30.91 -8.81 -4.77
CA ILE A 200 29.77 -9.40 -5.47
C ILE A 200 29.02 -10.32 -4.52
N SER A 201 29.73 -11.22 -3.83
CA SER A 201 29.09 -12.14 -2.87
C SER A 201 28.42 -11.38 -1.72
N ILE A 202 29.08 -10.35 -1.16
CA ILE A 202 28.49 -9.53 -0.08
C ILE A 202 27.24 -8.80 -0.58
N TYR A 203 27.28 -8.25 -1.80
CA TYR A 203 26.11 -7.63 -2.42
C TYR A 203 24.95 -8.62 -2.56
N GLU A 204 25.20 -9.82 -3.09
CA GLU A 204 24.16 -10.84 -3.30
C GLU A 204 23.54 -11.32 -1.98
N GLU A 205 24.35 -11.52 -0.93
CA GLU A 205 23.85 -11.89 0.39
C GLU A 205 22.96 -10.80 1.00
N SER A 206 23.42 -9.55 0.95
CA SER A 206 22.68 -8.39 1.43
C SER A 206 21.37 -8.16 0.65
N GLN A 207 21.44 -8.25 -0.69
CA GLN A 207 20.29 -8.19 -1.60
C GLN A 207 19.24 -9.26 -1.25
N ASN A 208 19.66 -10.51 -1.01
CA ASN A 208 18.76 -11.60 -0.63
C ASN A 208 18.11 -11.37 0.75
N LYS A 209 18.86 -10.82 1.72
CA LYS A 209 18.32 -10.43 3.05
C LYS A 209 17.24 -9.35 2.89
N ILE A 210 17.54 -8.28 2.15
CA ILE A 210 16.59 -7.18 1.90
C ILE A 210 15.36 -7.68 1.14
N TYR A 211 15.55 -8.53 0.12
CA TYR A 211 14.45 -9.15 -0.63
C TYR A 211 13.50 -9.90 0.30
N THR A 212 14.05 -10.75 1.17
CA THR A 212 13.26 -11.55 2.10
C THR A 212 12.46 -10.67 3.05
N ILE A 213 13.09 -9.61 3.58
CA ILE A 213 12.41 -8.64 4.44
C ILE A 213 11.26 -7.97 3.68
N VAL A 214 11.52 -7.42 2.49
CA VAL A 214 10.50 -6.71 1.72
C VAL A 214 9.32 -7.63 1.40
N VAL A 215 9.56 -8.82 0.86
CA VAL A 215 8.49 -9.74 0.47
C VAL A 215 7.62 -10.13 1.67
N ASN A 216 8.24 -10.43 2.82
CA ASN A 216 7.50 -10.78 4.03
C ASN A 216 6.67 -9.61 4.55
N GLU A 217 7.24 -8.40 4.57
CA GLU A 217 6.53 -7.19 5.01
C GLU A 217 5.37 -6.84 4.08
N VAL A 218 5.54 -6.98 2.76
CA VAL A 218 4.45 -6.75 1.79
C VAL A 218 3.36 -7.80 1.95
N GLN A 219 3.70 -9.08 2.10
CA GLN A 219 2.70 -10.14 2.28
C GLN A 219 1.88 -9.93 3.56
N ASN A 220 2.55 -9.67 4.68
CA ASN A 220 1.88 -9.40 5.95
C ASN A 220 0.96 -8.16 5.86
N ALA A 221 1.42 -7.10 5.19
CA ALA A 221 0.61 -5.93 4.95
C ALA A 221 -0.57 -6.21 4.01
N LEU A 222 -0.39 -7.06 3.00
CA LEU A 222 -1.45 -7.45 2.07
C LEU A 222 -2.55 -8.22 2.78
N ASP A 223 -2.19 -9.27 3.53
CA ASP A 223 -3.14 -10.09 4.28
C ASP A 223 -3.94 -9.22 5.26
N SER A 224 -3.25 -8.33 5.99
CA SER A 224 -3.89 -7.38 6.92
C SER A 224 -4.77 -6.36 6.21
N CYS A 225 -4.41 -5.95 4.99
CA CYS A 225 -5.21 -5.02 4.22
C CYS A 225 -6.47 -5.68 3.65
N ILE A 226 -6.39 -6.93 3.20
CA ILE A 226 -7.55 -7.71 2.77
C ILE A 226 -8.52 -7.86 3.95
N GLU A 227 -8.00 -8.24 5.12
CA GLU A 227 -8.81 -8.29 6.35
C GLU A 227 -9.45 -6.94 6.67
N LEU A 228 -8.68 -5.85 6.60
CA LEU A 228 -9.17 -4.49 6.84
C LEU A 228 -10.35 -4.12 5.92
N VAL A 229 -10.20 -4.30 4.61
CA VAL A 229 -11.26 -3.92 3.67
C VAL A 229 -12.49 -4.81 3.83
N ASP A 230 -12.31 -6.08 4.17
CA ASP A 230 -13.43 -7.01 4.38
C ASP A 230 -14.15 -6.77 5.73
N LEU A 231 -13.45 -6.29 6.76
CA LEU A 231 -14.11 -5.78 7.98
C LEU A 231 -14.96 -4.54 7.68
N LEU A 232 -14.51 -3.69 6.77
CA LEU A 232 -15.22 -2.47 6.36
C LEU A 232 -16.43 -2.74 5.45
N TYR A 233 -16.56 -3.95 4.90
CA TYR A 233 -17.62 -4.30 3.97
C TYR A 233 -19.02 -4.10 4.56
N ILE A 234 -19.26 -4.51 5.80
CA ILE A 234 -20.59 -4.37 6.42
C ILE A 234 -20.96 -2.89 6.53
N HIS A 235 -20.02 -2.05 6.97
CA HIS A 235 -20.23 -0.62 7.10
C HIS A 235 -20.52 0.04 5.76
N TYR A 236 -19.70 -0.26 4.75
CA TYR A 236 -19.93 0.24 3.39
C TYR A 236 -21.29 -0.19 2.85
N ARG A 237 -21.62 -1.49 2.93
CA ARG A 237 -22.86 -2.07 2.41
C ARG A 237 -24.07 -1.41 3.06
N ASP A 238 -24.10 -1.36 4.37
CA ASP A 238 -25.25 -0.84 5.12
C ASP A 238 -25.45 0.65 4.87
N LYS A 239 -24.35 1.40 4.80
CA LYS A 239 -24.41 2.83 4.48
C LYS A 239 -24.87 3.09 3.05
N HIS A 240 -24.30 2.36 2.09
CA HIS A 240 -24.71 2.43 0.69
C HIS A 240 -26.19 2.11 0.53
N ASP A 241 -26.68 1.10 1.26
CA ASP A 241 -28.08 0.71 1.25
C ASP A 241 -28.99 1.80 1.85
N GLU A 242 -28.63 2.34 3.02
CA GLU A 242 -29.32 3.45 3.67
C GLU A 242 -29.47 4.65 2.73
N LEU A 243 -28.36 5.07 2.10
CA LEU A 243 -28.32 6.23 1.22
C LEU A 243 -29.12 6.02 -0.08
N SER A 244 -29.43 4.79 -0.45
CA SER A 244 -30.17 4.48 -1.66
C SER A 244 -31.68 4.69 -1.53
N VAL A 245 -32.23 4.66 -0.31
CA VAL A 245 -33.68 4.64 -0.05
C VAL A 245 -34.41 5.86 -0.63
N ASN A 246 -33.72 7.00 -0.77
CA ASN A 246 -34.26 8.23 -1.34
C ASN A 246 -33.49 8.70 -2.59
N SER A 247 -32.68 7.83 -3.17
CA SER A 247 -31.93 8.15 -4.39
C SER A 247 -32.82 8.02 -5.62
N ARG A 248 -32.44 8.73 -6.68
CA ARG A 248 -33.16 8.66 -7.96
C ARG A 248 -32.98 7.30 -8.62
N SER A 249 -31.77 6.76 -8.61
CA SER A 249 -31.42 5.51 -9.31
C SER A 249 -31.70 4.24 -8.50
N GLY A 250 -31.63 4.32 -7.16
CA GLY A 250 -31.67 3.14 -6.29
C GLY A 250 -30.46 2.21 -6.47
N VAL A 251 -30.39 1.14 -5.68
CA VAL A 251 -29.32 0.13 -5.80
C VAL A 251 -29.48 -0.76 -7.04
N SER A 252 -28.38 -1.36 -7.47
CA SER A 252 -28.38 -2.34 -8.56
C SER A 252 -29.27 -3.54 -8.22
N TYR A 253 -29.82 -4.18 -9.26
CA TYR A 253 -30.62 -5.40 -9.07
C TYR A 253 -29.82 -6.53 -8.42
N HIS A 254 -28.53 -6.62 -8.77
CA HIS A 254 -27.60 -7.59 -8.19
C HIS A 254 -27.42 -7.30 -6.69
N PHE A 255 -27.11 -6.05 -6.33
CA PHE A 255 -26.97 -5.62 -4.93
C PHE A 255 -28.25 -5.92 -4.12
N HIS A 256 -29.42 -5.58 -4.65
CA HIS A 256 -30.71 -5.86 -3.99
C HIS A 256 -30.90 -7.35 -3.69
N ASN A 257 -30.65 -8.22 -4.68
CA ASN A 257 -30.86 -9.65 -4.50
C ASN A 257 -29.86 -10.29 -3.56
N TYR A 258 -28.59 -9.85 -3.59
CA TYR A 258 -27.53 -10.47 -2.82
C TYR A 258 -27.46 -9.94 -1.38
N HIS A 259 -27.72 -8.64 -1.18
CA HIS A 259 -27.52 -7.98 0.10
C HIS A 259 -28.82 -7.64 0.85
N ARG A 260 -29.97 -7.42 0.19
CA ARG A 260 -31.24 -7.17 0.90
C ARG A 260 -32.07 -8.43 1.14
N LYS A 261 -32.18 -9.31 0.14
CA LYS A 261 -33.03 -10.51 0.26
C LYS A 261 -32.47 -11.57 1.21
N ASN A 262 -31.15 -11.70 1.31
CA ASN A 262 -30.52 -12.72 2.14
C ASN A 262 -30.56 -12.41 3.66
N PHE A 263 -30.99 -11.21 4.07
CA PHE A 263 -31.07 -10.81 5.48
C PHE A 263 -32.51 -10.77 6.04
N ASN A 264 -33.53 -10.99 5.19
CA ASN A 264 -34.94 -11.02 5.57
C ASN A 264 -35.50 -12.46 5.74
N ASN A 265 -34.63 -13.46 5.87
CA ASN A 265 -34.98 -14.85 6.18
C ASN A 265 -34.35 -15.30 7.50
#